data_AF-A0AA44Z6T2-F1
#
_entry.id   AF-A0AA44Z6T2-F1
#
_cell.length_a   1.000
_cell.length_b   1.000
_cell.length_c   1.000
_cell.angle_alpha   90.00
_cell.angle_beta   90.00
_cell.angle_gamma   90.00
#
_symmetry.space_group_name_H-M   'P 1'
#
loop_
_entity.id
_entity.type
_entity.pdbx_description
1 polymer ?
#
loop_
_entity_poly.entity_id
_entity_poly.type
_entity_poly.pdbx_seq_one_letter_code
_entity_poly.pdbx_strand_id
1 'polypeptide(L)' 'MIYDNLPLAKLAYRTEAARRKYREKGTENAWRDYEDLYLALGRRAMYPRLLTVRCEMALTIMTELAIDAP' A
#
# COMPACT_ATOMS: atom_id res chain seq x y z
N MET A 1 -8.55 -11.03 0.07
CA MET A 1 -7.35 -10.91 0.93
C MET A 1 -7.70 -9.96 2.07
N ILE A 2 -7.09 -10.09 3.26
CA ILE A 2 -7.55 -9.53 4.55
C ILE A 2 -7.78 -8.00 4.53
N TYR A 3 -7.18 -7.27 3.59
CA TYR A 3 -7.21 -5.79 3.54
C TYR A 3 -8.13 -5.20 2.47
N ASP A 4 -8.73 -6.02 1.58
CA ASP A 4 -9.48 -5.51 0.42
C ASP A 4 -10.77 -4.76 0.83
N ASN A 5 -11.31 -5.02 2.01
CA ASN A 5 -12.55 -4.41 2.53
C ASN A 5 -12.32 -3.18 3.43
N LEU A 6 -11.07 -2.81 3.74
CA LEU A 6 -10.82 -1.65 4.62
C LEU A 6 -11.22 -0.33 3.95
N PRO A 7 -11.66 0.71 4.65
CA PRO A 7 -11.75 2.04 4.04
C PRO A 7 -10.39 2.50 3.51
N LEU A 8 -10.34 3.26 2.40
CA LEU A 8 -9.07 3.68 1.78
C LEU A 8 -8.15 4.43 2.75
N ALA A 9 -8.72 5.33 3.56
CA ALA A 9 -7.98 6.05 4.60
C ALA A 9 -7.33 5.11 5.63
N LYS A 10 -8.06 4.06 6.06
CA LYS A 10 -7.54 3.07 7.02
C LYS A 10 -6.45 2.20 6.42
N LEU A 11 -6.56 1.90 5.13
CA LEU A 11 -5.53 1.17 4.39
C LEU A 11 -4.27 2.01 4.22
N ALA A 12 -4.40 3.28 3.85
CA ALA A 12 -3.28 4.23 3.74
C ALA A 12 -2.53 4.36 5.07
N TYR A 13 -3.24 4.63 6.16
CA TYR A 13 -2.66 4.75 7.50
C TYR A 13 -1.88 3.49 7.93
N ARG A 14 -2.44 2.30 7.69
CA ARG A 14 -1.75 1.03 8.01
C ARG A 14 -0.50 0.84 7.15
N THR A 15 -0.59 1.17 5.86
CA THR A 15 0.54 1.05 4.93
C THR A 15 1.68 1.96 5.36
N GLU A 16 1.37 3.20 5.73
CA GLU A 16 2.36 4.15 6.24
C GLU A 16 3.02 3.65 7.53
N ALA A 17 2.24 3.13 8.48
CA ALA A 17 2.78 2.56 9.71
C ALA A 17 3.70 1.36 9.44
N ALA A 18 3.33 0.48 8.50
CA ALA A 18 4.17 -0.64 8.09
C ALA A 18 5.45 -0.19 7.38
N ARG A 19 5.36 0.81 6.50
CA ARG A 19 6.51 1.44 5.83
C ARG A 19 7.50 2.01 6.84
N ARG A 20 7.03 2.77 7.84
CA ARG A 20 7.88 3.30 8.93
C ARG A 20 8.54 2.19 9.73
N LYS A 21 7.77 1.17 10.14
CA LYS A 21 8.29 0.01 10.87
C LYS A 21 9.38 -0.72 10.08
N TYR A 22 9.21 -0.88 8.76
CA TYR A 22 10.23 -1.49 7.91
C TYR A 22 11.47 -0.60 7.77
N ARG A 23 11.31 0.72 7.58
CA ARG A 23 12.43 1.67 7.57
C ARG A 23 13.24 1.67 8.87
N GLU A 24 12.56 1.53 10.01
CA GLU A 24 13.21 1.50 11.32
C GLU A 24 13.92 0.17 11.61
N LYS A 25 13.30 -0.96 11.25
CA LYS A 25 13.76 -2.29 11.69
C LYS A 25 14.47 -3.10 10.62
N GLY A 26 14.16 -2.88 9.34
CA GLY A 26 14.71 -3.62 8.20
C GLY A 26 14.42 -5.12 8.20
N THR A 27 13.39 -5.59 8.92
CA THR A 27 13.11 -7.03 9.04
C THR A 27 12.22 -7.55 7.91
N GLU A 28 12.42 -8.82 7.53
CA GLU A 28 11.59 -9.49 6.51
C GLU A 28 10.10 -9.48 6.86
N ASN A 29 9.75 -9.67 8.13
CA ASN A 29 8.36 -9.59 8.59
C ASN A 29 7.76 -8.19 8.38
N ALA A 30 8.54 -7.13 8.64
CA ALA A 30 8.07 -5.76 8.40
C ALA A 30 7.96 -5.45 6.90
N TRP A 31 8.82 -6.04 6.07
CA TRP A 31 8.70 -5.98 4.61
C TRP A 31 7.40 -6.64 4.13
N ARG A 32 7.13 -7.89 4.54
CA ARG A 32 5.90 -8.61 4.16
C ARG A 32 4.63 -7.87 4.60
N ASP A 33 4.62 -7.34 5.82
CA ASP A 33 3.52 -6.51 6.34
C ASP A 33 3.26 -5.29 5.41
N TYR A 34 4.33 -4.60 5.01
CA TYR A 34 4.25 -3.44 4.11
C TYR A 34 3.79 -3.86 2.70
N GLU A 35 4.39 -4.91 2.14
CA GLU A 35 4.10 -5.41 0.80
C GLU A 35 2.63 -5.82 0.65
N ASP A 36 2.08 -6.56 1.62
CA ASP A 36 0.67 -6.97 1.61
C ASP A 36 -0.30 -5.79 1.58
N LEU A 37 0.00 -4.75 2.38
CA LEU A 37 -0.79 -3.53 2.45
C LEU A 37 -0.64 -2.67 1.18
N TYR A 38 0.58 -2.57 0.66
CA TYR A 38 0.89 -1.83 -0.57
C TYR A 38 0.25 -2.47 -1.80
N LEU A 39 0.28 -3.80 -1.90
CA LEU A 39 -0.42 -4.55 -2.96
C LEU A 39 -1.95 -4.39 -2.85
N ALA A 40 -2.50 -4.28 -1.64
CA ALA A 40 -3.91 -3.99 -1.45
C ALA A 40 -4.30 -2.57 -1.95
N LEU A 41 -3.42 -1.58 -1.79
CA LEU A 41 -3.58 -0.27 -2.45
C LEU A 41 -3.51 -0.42 -3.98
N GLY A 42 -2.57 -1.22 -4.49
CA GLY A 42 -2.44 -1.56 -5.91
C GLY A 42 -3.73 -2.06 -6.55
N ARG A 43 -4.41 -3.00 -5.90
CA ARG A 43 -5.70 -3.53 -6.38
C ARG A 43 -6.85 -2.51 -6.36
N ARG A 44 -6.71 -1.41 -5.62
CA ARG A 44 -7.67 -0.30 -5.62
C ARG A 44 -7.33 0.75 -6.65
N ALA A 45 -6.04 1.04 -6.79
CA ALA A 45 -5.52 2.00 -7.74
C ALA A 45 -5.72 1.53 -9.18
N MET A 46 -5.55 0.24 -9.46
CA MET A 46 -5.54 -0.32 -10.81
C MET A 46 -6.53 -1.47 -10.98
N TYR A 47 -7.08 -1.62 -12.19
CA TYR A 47 -7.73 -2.87 -12.59
C TYR A 47 -6.67 -3.95 -12.83
N PRO A 48 -6.75 -5.12 -12.15
CA PRO A 48 -5.83 -6.21 -12.43
C PRO A 48 -5.86 -6.58 -13.91
N ARG A 49 -4.68 -6.69 -14.53
CA ARG A 49 -4.47 -7.10 -15.94
C ARG A 49 -4.85 -6.08 -17.03
N LEU A 50 -5.40 -4.92 -16.69
CA LEU A 50 -5.78 -3.90 -17.69
C LEU A 50 -4.88 -2.66 -17.70
N LEU A 51 -3.90 -2.56 -16.78
CA LEU A 51 -3.02 -1.39 -16.59
C LEU A 51 -3.76 -0.03 -16.59
N THR A 52 -5.05 -0.06 -16.23
CA THR A 52 -5.94 1.08 -16.27
C THR A 52 -6.23 1.52 -14.85
N VAL A 53 -6.17 2.83 -14.60
CA VAL A 53 -6.47 3.42 -13.30
C VAL A 53 -7.93 3.19 -12.97
N ARG A 54 -8.17 2.58 -11.80
CA ARG A 54 -9.50 2.37 -11.21
C ARG A 54 -9.84 3.48 -10.21
N CYS A 55 -8.85 3.97 -9.46
CA CYS A 55 -9.04 5.02 -8.46
C CYS A 55 -7.78 5.88 -8.38
N GLU A 56 -7.88 7.12 -8.87
CA GLU A 56 -6.77 8.08 -8.84
C GLU A 56 -6.28 8.37 -7.43
N MET A 57 -7.20 8.55 -6.47
CA MET A 57 -6.84 8.78 -5.08
C MET A 57 -6.01 7.63 -4.48
N ALA A 58 -6.34 6.37 -4.82
CA ALA A 58 -5.55 5.23 -4.36
C ALA A 58 -4.17 5.18 -5.05
N LEU A 59 -4.08 5.61 -6.32
CA LEU A 59 -2.82 5.70 -7.05
C LEU A 59 -1.90 6.79 -6.47
N THR A 60 -2.45 7.96 -6.13
CA THR A 60 -1.71 9.03 -5.44
C THR A 60 -1.14 8.52 -4.12
N ILE A 61 -1.96 7.87 -3.29
CA ILE A 61 -1.53 7.28 -2.02
C ILE A 61 -0.42 6.24 -2.24
N MET A 62 -0.50 5.40 -3.27
CA MET A 62 0.60 4.46 -3.59
C MET A 62 1.90 5.17 -3.93
N THR A 63 1.82 6.29 -4.63
CA THR A 63 2.99 7.07 -5.03
C THR A 63 3.64 7.70 -3.78
N GLU A 64 2.83 8.27 -2.89
CA GLU A 64 3.27 8.85 -1.61
C GLU A 64 3.82 7.81 -0.64
N LEU A 65 3.27 6.58 -0.66
CA LEU A 65 3.65 5.48 0.23
C LEU A 65 4.59 4.47 -0.43
N ALA A 66 5.17 4.79 -1.59
CA ALA A 66 6.23 3.98 -2.18
C ALA A 66 7.41 3.88 -1.20
N ILE A 67 8.12 2.74 -1.22
CA ILE A 67 9.15 2.47 -0.21
C ILE A 67 10.26 3.53 -0.24
N ASP A 68 10.58 4.05 -1.42
CA ASP A 68 11.62 5.05 -1.68
C ASP A 68 11.09 6.50 -1.73
N ALA A 69 9.78 6.72 -1.55
CA ALA A 69 9.25 8.08 -1.43
C ALA A 69 9.90 8.80 -0.22
N PRO A 70 9.88 10.14 -0.13
CA PRO A 70 10.35 10.84 1.07
C PRO A 70 9.69 10.30 2.35
#